data_AF-A0A7S0LPP6-F1
#
_entry.id   AF-A0A7S0LPP6-F1
#
_cell.length_a   1.000
_cell.length_b   1.000
_cell.length_c   1.000
_cell.angle_alpha   90.00
_cell.angle_beta   90.00
_cell.angle_gamma   90.00
#
_symmetry.space_group_name_H-M   'P 1'
#
loop_
_entity.id
_entity.type
_entity.pdbx_description
1 polymer ?
#
loop_
_entity_poly.entity_id
_entity_poly.type
_entity_poly.pdbx_seq_one_letter_code
_entity_poly.pdbx_strand_id
1 'polypeptide(L)'
;KLSKAVSLALFTERPESVMGAVLHEMELQREWRQIIRLQAAFRGAIARRGYQVKVASMTRVLIIMDPGQDLDDEMTLVLLRALCDRQLVFPHGIVTTLAPANMRAMLAHGTLCKLGLADVPVAAGTDGGAEGDVESMQGLDYLQQASILTKDACSFMTEVMESLPDNSLTIVVVASMRDIATQLKNDETLFQSKVKEVVLMGGVKALKEGCLLEPDTAHNNQFDTVSAEYFYRRCQELCVPLVVVSRFAAYKCQMPRAIYDDMAATGSIVGKHLRAMQARSIGRLWSRANEPEGSELRAGLPMRCNKDWFLATFCGGEGAERGSTDDIWDLVQGFNMYDPLALIAALPKLAYFFDCHPHQVNGVTHRVIGLSKEDTGVRDGKLLREYLYKAFLDGIQGEIVKERVRTNQLKRLHDTLQVAVRAMQTQQREISELTAKLDESERERGGIRLRGR
;
A
#
# COMPACT_ATOMS: atom_id res chain seq x y z
N LYS A 1 -10.04 34.87 -39.27
CA LYS A 1 -9.36 34.76 -40.58
C LYS A 1 -9.96 33.63 -41.43
N LEU A 2 -10.13 32.41 -40.89
CA LEU A 2 -10.78 31.26 -41.58
C LEU A 2 -12.22 31.52 -42.06
N SER A 3 -13.09 32.09 -41.22
CA SER A 3 -14.48 32.42 -41.58
C SER A 3 -14.59 33.39 -42.78
N LYS A 4 -13.59 34.26 -42.97
CA LYS A 4 -13.50 35.17 -44.12
C LYS A 4 -13.03 34.47 -45.41
N ALA A 5 -12.28 33.37 -45.30
CA ALA A 5 -11.80 32.58 -46.44
C ALA A 5 -12.86 31.62 -46.97
N VAL A 6 -13.62 30.97 -46.08
CA VAL A 6 -14.74 30.08 -46.45
C VAL A 6 -15.88 30.87 -47.13
N SER A 7 -16.15 32.08 -46.65
CA SER A 7 -17.14 32.97 -47.27
C SER A 7 -16.74 33.45 -48.66
N LEU A 8 -15.43 33.50 -48.98
CA LEU A 8 -14.94 33.93 -50.29
C LEU A 8 -14.94 32.77 -51.32
N ALA A 9 -14.69 31.54 -50.87
CA ALA A 9 -14.66 30.35 -51.71
C ALA A 9 -16.07 29.90 -52.18
N LEU A 10 -17.09 30.09 -51.34
CA LEU A 10 -18.49 29.77 -51.69
C LEU A 10 -19.10 30.73 -52.73
N PHE A 11 -18.46 31.87 -53.00
CA PHE A 11 -18.95 32.91 -53.93
C PHE A 11 -18.45 32.75 -55.38
N THR A 12 -17.48 31.86 -55.63
CA THR A 12 -16.96 31.61 -56.98
C THR A 12 -17.41 30.23 -57.45
N GLU A 13 -18.39 30.19 -58.37
CA GLU A 13 -18.93 28.96 -58.99
C GLU A 13 -17.87 28.20 -59.82
N ARG A 14 -16.90 27.58 -59.16
CA ARG A 14 -15.97 26.61 -59.75
C ARG A 14 -15.79 25.41 -58.82
N PRO A 15 -16.16 24.18 -59.25
CA PRO A 15 -16.08 22.98 -58.42
C PRO A 15 -14.67 22.64 -57.91
N GLU A 16 -13.62 23.14 -58.58
CA GLU A 16 -12.22 22.99 -58.14
C GLU A 16 -11.91 23.75 -56.84
N SER A 17 -12.65 24.82 -56.52
CA SER A 17 -12.42 25.64 -55.31
C SER A 17 -12.98 24.99 -54.02
N VAL A 18 -14.05 24.20 -54.14
CA VAL A 18 -14.64 23.46 -53.02
C VAL A 18 -13.74 22.30 -52.62
N MET A 19 -13.18 21.58 -53.59
CA MET A 19 -12.20 20.51 -53.31
C MET A 19 -10.93 21.07 -52.67
N GLY A 20 -10.44 22.25 -53.10
CA GLY A 20 -9.31 22.94 -52.48
C GLY A 20 -9.57 23.39 -51.04
N ALA A 21 -10.78 23.90 -50.75
CA ALA A 21 -11.18 24.26 -49.39
C ALA A 21 -11.30 23.04 -48.46
N VAL A 22 -11.88 21.93 -48.96
CA VAL A 22 -11.97 20.66 -48.24
C VAL A 22 -10.57 20.09 -47.97
N LEU A 23 -9.67 20.10 -48.95
CA LEU A 23 -8.29 19.62 -48.78
C LEU A 23 -7.51 20.48 -47.77
N HIS A 24 -7.67 21.80 -47.81
CA HIS A 24 -7.03 22.70 -46.85
C HIS A 24 -7.60 22.55 -45.43
N GLU A 25 -8.91 22.32 -45.29
CA GLU A 25 -9.53 22.01 -44.00
C GLU A 25 -9.08 20.64 -43.47
N MET A 26 -8.90 19.64 -44.35
CA MET A 26 -8.33 18.35 -43.99
C MET A 26 -6.85 18.46 -43.56
N GLU A 27 -6.06 19.33 -44.18
CA GLU A 27 -4.69 19.63 -43.76
C GLU A 27 -4.63 20.33 -42.41
N LEU A 28 -5.47 21.36 -42.19
CA LEU A 28 -5.59 22.02 -40.89
C LEU A 28 -6.05 21.04 -39.81
N GLN A 29 -7.01 20.15 -40.10
CA GLN A 29 -7.40 19.10 -39.16
C GLN A 29 -6.25 18.11 -38.87
N ARG A 30 -5.38 17.81 -39.84
CA ARG A 30 -4.17 17.00 -39.61
C ARG A 30 -3.18 17.72 -38.70
N GLU A 31 -2.88 18.99 -38.97
CA GLU A 31 -1.97 19.81 -38.15
C GLU A 31 -2.52 19.97 -36.72
N TRP A 32 -3.82 20.23 -36.56
CA TRP A 32 -4.46 20.31 -35.24
C TRP A 32 -4.39 18.99 -34.47
N ARG A 33 -4.62 17.84 -35.12
CA ARG A 33 -4.43 16.52 -34.49
C ARG A 33 -2.98 16.29 -34.07
N GLN A 34 -2.02 16.80 -34.84
CA GLN A 34 -0.59 16.68 -34.53
C GLN A 34 -0.19 17.56 -33.33
N ILE A 35 -0.70 18.79 -33.25
CA ILE A 35 -0.50 19.68 -32.09
C ILE A 35 -1.11 19.08 -30.81
N ILE A 36 -2.33 18.52 -30.89
CA ILE A 36 -2.98 17.85 -29.75
C ILE A 36 -2.15 16.64 -29.28
N ARG A 37 -1.64 15.83 -30.22
CA ARG A 37 -0.75 14.70 -29.90
C ARG A 37 0.55 15.16 -29.23
N LEU A 38 1.17 16.24 -29.70
CA LEU A 38 2.40 16.79 -29.12
C LEU A 38 2.16 17.37 -27.72
N GLN A 39 1.03 18.05 -27.49
CA GLN A 39 0.66 18.55 -26.16
C GLN A 39 0.37 17.41 -25.17
N ALA A 40 -0.30 16.34 -25.62
CA ALA A 40 -0.52 15.14 -24.81
C ALA A 40 0.79 14.43 -24.48
N ALA A 41 1.70 14.29 -25.45
CA ALA A 41 3.03 13.71 -25.24
C ALA A 41 3.89 14.54 -24.28
N PHE A 42 3.87 15.88 -24.41
CA PHE A 42 4.61 16.80 -23.54
C PHE A 42 4.06 16.82 -22.10
N ARG A 43 2.73 16.84 -21.94
CA ARG A 43 2.10 16.68 -20.60
C ARG A 43 2.43 15.31 -20.00
N GLY A 44 2.41 14.25 -20.79
CA GLY A 44 2.83 12.91 -20.37
C GLY A 44 4.31 12.83 -20.01
N ALA A 45 5.18 13.58 -20.68
CA ALA A 45 6.61 13.64 -20.37
C ALA A 45 6.88 14.45 -19.09
N ILE A 46 6.21 15.59 -18.89
CA ILE A 46 6.29 16.38 -17.65
C ILE A 46 5.71 15.59 -16.47
N ALA A 47 4.57 14.91 -16.66
CA ALA A 47 3.98 14.07 -15.63
C ALA A 47 4.90 12.90 -15.26
N ARG A 48 5.51 12.22 -16.25
CA ARG A 48 6.51 11.15 -16.02
C ARG A 48 7.76 11.66 -15.31
N ARG A 49 8.28 12.83 -15.69
CA ARG A 49 9.44 13.44 -15.04
C ARG A 49 9.12 13.88 -13.61
N GLY A 50 7.95 14.49 -13.38
CA GLY A 50 7.47 14.85 -12.05
C GLY A 50 7.19 13.62 -11.17
N TYR A 51 6.67 12.53 -11.75
CA TYR A 51 6.49 11.25 -11.07
C TYR A 51 7.84 10.62 -10.69
N GLN A 52 8.82 10.58 -11.61
CA GLN A 52 10.17 10.07 -11.34
C GLN A 52 10.89 10.87 -10.25
N VAL A 53 10.82 12.21 -10.29
CA VAL A 53 11.42 13.06 -9.24
C VAL A 53 10.75 12.84 -7.89
N LYS A 54 9.42 12.67 -7.85
CA LYS A 54 8.70 12.36 -6.61
C LYS A 54 9.10 11.01 -6.03
N VAL A 55 9.13 9.95 -6.86
CA VAL A 55 9.56 8.60 -6.45
C VAL A 55 11.01 8.60 -5.96
N ALA A 56 11.89 9.40 -6.56
CA ALA A 56 13.28 9.51 -6.13
C ALA A 56 13.45 10.00 -4.68
N SER A 57 12.48 10.76 -4.15
CA SER A 57 12.49 11.30 -2.79
C SER A 57 11.79 10.43 -1.73
N MET A 58 11.18 9.32 -2.15
CA MET A 58 10.49 8.39 -1.25
C MET A 58 11.44 7.30 -0.77
N THR A 59 11.21 6.78 0.44
CA THR A 59 11.90 5.57 0.88
C THR A 59 11.42 4.39 0.05
N ARG A 60 12.34 3.70 -0.61
CA ARG A 60 12.07 2.49 -1.39
C ARG A 60 12.08 1.30 -0.45
N VAL A 61 10.98 0.55 -0.38
CA VAL A 61 10.87 -0.56 0.56
C VAL A 61 10.55 -1.88 -0.13
N LEU A 62 11.14 -2.95 0.36
CA LEU A 62 10.72 -4.34 0.15
C LEU A 62 10.34 -4.90 1.53
N ILE A 63 9.14 -5.46 1.65
CA ILE A 63 8.61 -5.91 2.94
C ILE A 63 8.49 -7.44 2.97
N ILE A 64 9.04 -8.06 4.02
CA ILE A 64 8.91 -9.49 4.30
C ILE A 64 7.95 -9.65 5.48
N MET A 65 6.85 -10.37 5.30
CA MET A 65 5.72 -10.41 6.24
C MET A 65 5.01 -11.78 6.25
N ASP A 66 4.15 -12.06 7.22
CA ASP A 66 3.44 -13.34 7.37
C ASP A 66 1.93 -13.17 7.64
N PRO A 67 1.21 -12.40 6.79
CA PRO A 67 -0.16 -12.00 7.03
C PRO A 67 -1.07 -13.19 7.28
N GLY A 68 -1.98 -13.00 8.23
CA GLY A 68 -2.93 -14.01 8.66
C GLY A 68 -2.46 -14.84 9.85
N GLN A 69 -1.21 -14.69 10.29
CA GLN A 69 -0.74 -15.22 11.58
C GLN A 69 -1.44 -14.48 12.73
N ASP A 70 -1.38 -13.16 12.68
CA ASP A 70 -2.23 -12.25 13.43
C ASP A 70 -2.67 -11.09 12.52
N LEU A 71 -3.04 -9.93 13.10
CA LEU A 71 -3.57 -8.79 12.34
C LEU A 71 -2.54 -7.67 12.13
N ASP A 72 -1.33 -7.78 12.67
CA ASP A 72 -0.33 -6.71 12.60
C ASP A 72 0.16 -6.47 11.16
N ASP A 73 0.30 -7.52 10.34
CA ASP A 73 0.69 -7.40 8.93
C ASP A 73 -0.36 -6.65 8.11
N GLU A 74 -1.65 -7.01 8.23
CA GLU A 74 -2.72 -6.34 7.49
C GLU A 74 -2.86 -4.88 7.96
N MET A 75 -2.72 -4.61 9.27
CA MET A 75 -2.62 -3.24 9.78
C MET A 75 -1.43 -2.50 9.14
N THR A 76 -0.29 -3.16 8.97
CA THR A 76 0.87 -2.60 8.26
C THR A 76 0.56 -2.27 6.80
N LEU A 77 -0.23 -3.09 6.10
CA LEU A 77 -0.69 -2.79 4.74
C LEU A 77 -1.63 -1.58 4.69
N VAL A 78 -2.54 -1.45 5.67
CA VAL A 78 -3.40 -0.27 5.80
C VAL A 78 -2.55 0.99 6.01
N LEU A 79 -1.56 0.94 6.91
CA LEU A 79 -0.61 2.03 7.11
C LEU A 79 0.20 2.33 5.84
N LEU A 80 0.70 1.30 5.16
CA LEU A 80 1.46 1.43 3.92
C LEU A 80 0.69 2.25 2.88
N ARG A 81 -0.62 2.01 2.73
CA ARG A 81 -1.46 2.80 1.83
C ARG A 81 -1.48 4.29 2.18
N ALA A 82 -1.65 4.64 3.44
CA ALA A 82 -1.62 6.04 3.86
C ALA A 82 -0.24 6.69 3.64
N LEU A 83 0.84 5.95 3.87
CA LEU A 83 2.20 6.43 3.65
C LEU A 83 2.52 6.63 2.17
N CYS A 84 2.01 5.76 1.28
CA CYS A 84 2.07 5.94 -0.17
C CYS A 84 1.35 7.22 -0.61
N ASP A 85 0.12 7.44 -0.13
CA ASP A 85 -0.65 8.65 -0.45
C ASP A 85 0.05 9.93 0.03
N ARG A 86 0.78 9.84 1.15
CA ARG A 86 1.62 10.91 1.71
C ARG A 86 3.00 11.03 1.04
N GLN A 87 3.30 10.21 0.04
CA GLN A 87 4.59 10.23 -0.69
C GLN A 87 5.80 10.05 0.25
N LEU A 88 5.66 9.22 1.28
CA LEU A 88 6.74 8.91 2.21
C LEU A 88 7.46 7.60 1.84
N VAL A 89 6.74 6.68 1.22
CA VAL A 89 7.22 5.34 0.91
C VAL A 89 6.80 4.92 -0.50
N PHE A 90 7.66 4.16 -1.15
CA PHE A 90 7.39 3.47 -2.42
C PHE A 90 7.66 1.97 -2.24
N PRO A 91 6.62 1.13 -2.14
CA PRO A 91 6.77 -0.31 -1.98
C PRO A 91 7.13 -0.94 -3.33
N HIS A 92 8.34 -1.49 -3.44
CA HIS A 92 8.78 -2.27 -4.59
C HIS A 92 8.23 -3.69 -4.59
N GLY A 93 7.78 -4.18 -3.44
CA GLY A 93 7.23 -5.52 -3.34
C GLY A 93 6.95 -5.98 -1.93
N ILE A 94 6.25 -7.10 -1.87
CA ILE A 94 6.01 -7.88 -0.65
C ILE A 94 6.46 -9.32 -0.89
N VAL A 95 7.17 -9.89 0.06
CA VAL A 95 7.45 -11.33 0.15
C VAL A 95 6.71 -11.86 1.36
N THR A 96 5.85 -12.85 1.17
CA THR A 96 5.17 -13.51 2.30
C THR A 96 5.91 -14.77 2.71
N THR A 97 6.11 -14.99 4.00
CA THR A 97 6.74 -16.20 4.55
C THR A 97 5.76 -16.93 5.48
N LEU A 98 6.21 -18.00 6.14
CA LEU A 98 5.44 -18.85 7.04
C LEU A 98 4.39 -19.74 6.33
N ALA A 99 4.31 -21.03 6.68
CA ALA A 99 3.36 -21.90 6.00
C ALA A 99 1.89 -21.54 6.36
N PRO A 100 0.94 -21.64 5.39
CA PRO A 100 1.13 -21.81 3.96
C PRO A 100 1.39 -20.47 3.24
N ALA A 101 2.63 -20.22 2.82
CA ALA A 101 3.06 -18.91 2.30
C ALA A 101 2.28 -18.45 1.06
N ASN A 102 1.81 -19.37 0.21
CA ASN A 102 0.97 -19.03 -0.94
C ASN A 102 -0.38 -18.43 -0.52
N MET A 103 -1.00 -18.96 0.54
CA MET A 103 -2.27 -18.43 1.04
C MET A 103 -2.07 -17.04 1.67
N ARG A 104 -0.94 -16.85 2.36
CA ARG A 104 -0.53 -15.55 2.91
C ARG A 104 -0.28 -14.53 1.81
N ALA A 105 0.34 -14.94 0.69
CA ALA A 105 0.47 -14.10 -0.50
C ALA A 105 -0.89 -13.70 -1.07
N MET A 106 -1.85 -14.62 -1.13
CA MET A 106 -3.24 -14.33 -1.55
C MET A 106 -3.92 -13.32 -0.63
N LEU A 107 -3.69 -13.42 0.69
CA LEU A 107 -4.20 -12.45 1.67
C LEU A 107 -3.55 -11.07 1.52
N ALA A 108 -2.22 -10.99 1.47
CA ALA A 108 -1.50 -9.73 1.26
C ALA A 108 -1.96 -9.04 -0.03
N HIS A 109 -1.97 -9.79 -1.13
CA HIS A 109 -2.35 -9.25 -2.43
C HIS A 109 -3.83 -8.82 -2.45
N GLY A 110 -4.73 -9.65 -1.95
CA GLY A 110 -6.15 -9.32 -1.81
C GLY A 110 -6.38 -8.04 -1.00
N THR A 111 -5.68 -7.91 0.13
CA THR A 111 -5.71 -6.72 0.99
C THR A 111 -5.19 -5.49 0.24
N LEU A 112 -4.04 -5.58 -0.41
CA LEU A 112 -3.50 -4.51 -1.25
C LEU A 112 -4.47 -4.07 -2.34
N CYS A 113 -5.13 -5.01 -3.03
CA CYS A 113 -6.14 -4.69 -4.04
C CYS A 113 -7.29 -3.87 -3.45
N LYS A 114 -7.83 -4.29 -2.29
CA LYS A 114 -8.89 -3.55 -1.59
C LYS A 114 -8.43 -2.20 -1.07
N LEU A 115 -7.16 -2.09 -0.68
CA LEU A 115 -6.54 -0.82 -0.33
C LEU A 115 -6.15 0.03 -1.55
N GLY A 116 -6.44 -0.39 -2.78
CA GLY A 116 -6.12 0.34 -4.00
C GLY A 116 -4.61 0.44 -4.30
N LEU A 117 -3.86 -0.58 -3.91
CA LEU A 117 -2.43 -0.81 -4.15
C LEU A 117 -2.19 -2.09 -4.98
N ALA A 118 -3.12 -2.43 -5.87
CA ALA A 118 -3.04 -3.66 -6.69
C ALA A 118 -1.78 -3.76 -7.56
N ASP A 119 -1.09 -2.65 -7.82
CA ASP A 119 0.15 -2.63 -8.62
C ASP A 119 1.40 -3.04 -7.80
N VAL A 120 1.28 -3.22 -6.47
CA VAL A 120 2.38 -3.67 -5.62
C VAL A 120 2.56 -5.18 -5.79
N PRO A 121 3.70 -5.65 -6.33
CA PRO A 121 3.92 -7.07 -6.57
C PRO A 121 4.07 -7.85 -5.26
N VAL A 122 3.51 -9.07 -5.23
CA VAL A 122 3.58 -9.98 -4.09
C VAL A 122 4.15 -11.32 -4.56
N ALA A 123 5.15 -11.83 -3.85
CA ALA A 123 5.73 -13.16 -4.06
C ALA A 123 5.56 -14.03 -2.80
N ALA A 124 5.28 -15.31 -3.01
CA ALA A 124 5.27 -16.29 -1.92
C ALA A 124 6.69 -16.82 -1.69
N GLY A 125 7.13 -16.77 -0.44
CA GLY A 125 8.35 -17.38 0.05
C GLY A 125 8.14 -18.81 0.55
N THR A 126 8.99 -19.20 1.48
CA THR A 126 9.01 -20.54 2.07
C THR A 126 8.10 -20.64 3.30
N ASP A 127 8.11 -21.80 3.95
CA ASP A 127 7.43 -22.03 5.22
C ASP A 127 7.98 -21.20 6.40
N GLY A 128 9.01 -20.37 6.20
CA GLY A 128 9.58 -19.54 7.27
C GLY A 128 10.17 -20.32 8.45
N GLY A 129 10.26 -21.66 8.39
CA GLY A 129 10.70 -22.50 9.51
C GLY A 129 9.60 -22.98 10.46
N ALA A 130 8.34 -22.60 10.23
CA ALA A 130 7.22 -23.02 11.07
C ALA A 130 5.88 -23.10 10.32
N GLU A 131 4.91 -23.77 10.92
CA GLU A 131 3.52 -23.65 10.51
C GLU A 131 2.87 -22.48 11.23
N GLY A 132 2.14 -21.63 10.51
CA GLY A 132 1.39 -20.54 11.12
C GLY A 132 -0.11 -20.80 11.14
N ASP A 133 -0.82 -20.00 11.94
CA ASP A 133 -2.28 -19.97 11.97
C ASP A 133 -2.82 -19.48 10.62
N VAL A 134 -3.95 -20.05 10.22
CA VAL A 134 -4.66 -19.74 8.97
C VAL A 134 -6.12 -19.36 9.20
N GLU A 135 -6.58 -19.33 10.45
CA GLU A 135 -7.99 -19.09 10.78
C GLU A 135 -8.50 -17.74 10.27
N SER A 136 -7.67 -16.69 10.36
CA SER A 136 -7.98 -15.36 9.83
C SER A 136 -8.21 -15.35 8.32
N MET A 137 -7.61 -16.30 7.60
CA MET A 137 -7.74 -16.40 6.16
C MET A 137 -8.96 -17.23 5.72
N GLN A 138 -9.62 -17.96 6.62
CA GLN A 138 -10.72 -18.85 6.24
C GLN A 138 -11.98 -18.08 5.85
N GLY A 139 -12.55 -18.38 4.67
CA GLY A 139 -13.82 -17.82 4.22
C GLY A 139 -13.77 -16.35 3.80
N LEU A 140 -12.57 -15.82 3.52
CA LEU A 140 -12.39 -14.44 3.08
C LEU A 140 -12.72 -14.25 1.58
N ASP A 141 -13.74 -13.45 1.30
CA ASP A 141 -14.19 -13.13 -0.07
C ASP A 141 -13.15 -12.38 -0.91
N TYR A 142 -12.15 -11.76 -0.26
CA TYR A 142 -11.09 -11.02 -0.93
C TYR A 142 -9.74 -11.73 -0.93
N LEU A 143 -9.67 -13.01 -0.55
CA LEU A 143 -8.52 -13.85 -0.91
C LEU A 143 -8.44 -13.93 -2.43
N GLN A 144 -7.45 -13.28 -3.01
CA GLN A 144 -7.29 -13.22 -4.46
C GLN A 144 -6.11 -14.06 -4.92
N GLN A 145 -6.38 -14.91 -5.91
CA GLN A 145 -5.38 -15.76 -6.56
C GLN A 145 -4.64 -15.02 -7.68
N ALA A 146 -5.25 -13.98 -8.27
CA ALA A 146 -4.79 -13.34 -9.49
C ALA A 146 -3.84 -12.17 -9.21
N SER A 147 -2.65 -12.21 -9.83
CA SER A 147 -1.44 -11.35 -9.73
C SER A 147 -0.45 -11.59 -8.59
N ILE A 148 -0.48 -12.77 -7.97
CA ILE A 148 0.72 -13.30 -7.27
C ILE A 148 1.78 -13.61 -8.33
N LEU A 149 3.02 -13.18 -8.08
CA LEU A 149 4.13 -13.60 -8.91
C LEU A 149 4.31 -15.11 -8.73
N THR A 150 4.22 -15.86 -9.84
CA THR A 150 4.55 -17.30 -9.86
C THR A 150 6.03 -17.58 -9.69
N LYS A 151 6.86 -16.53 -9.57
CA LYS A 151 8.30 -16.62 -9.35
C LYS A 151 8.54 -16.95 -7.88
N ASP A 152 9.59 -17.70 -7.60
CA ASP A 152 10.06 -17.89 -6.24
C ASP A 152 10.52 -16.57 -5.63
N ALA A 153 10.43 -16.45 -4.30
CA ALA A 153 10.76 -15.23 -3.58
C ALA A 153 12.20 -14.75 -3.80
N CYS A 154 13.19 -15.65 -3.93
CA CYS A 154 14.58 -15.26 -4.17
C CYS A 154 14.74 -14.57 -5.53
N SER A 155 14.22 -15.19 -6.60
CA SER A 155 14.22 -14.59 -7.95
C SER A 155 13.54 -13.23 -7.96
N PHE A 156 12.39 -13.10 -7.27
CA PHE A 156 11.70 -11.81 -7.16
C PHE A 156 12.53 -10.76 -6.44
N MET A 157 13.17 -11.10 -5.31
CA MET A 157 14.03 -10.18 -4.57
C MET A 157 15.26 -9.76 -5.38
N THR A 158 15.86 -10.67 -6.15
CA THR A 158 16.93 -10.37 -7.10
C THR A 158 16.49 -9.31 -8.12
N GLU A 159 15.35 -9.52 -8.78
CA GLU A 159 14.82 -8.58 -9.79
C GLU A 159 14.55 -7.19 -9.19
N VAL A 160 13.97 -7.15 -7.98
CA VAL A 160 13.78 -5.88 -7.26
C VAL A 160 15.12 -5.21 -7.04
N MET A 161 16.12 -5.90 -6.48
CA MET A 161 17.44 -5.33 -6.19
C MET A 161 18.18 -4.86 -7.45
N GLU A 162 18.18 -5.64 -8.52
CA GLU A 162 18.80 -5.29 -9.81
C GLU A 162 18.17 -4.05 -10.45
N SER A 163 16.85 -3.85 -10.26
CA SER A 163 16.12 -2.71 -10.81
C SER A 163 16.44 -1.37 -10.13
N LEU A 164 17.14 -1.39 -8.99
CA LEU A 164 17.36 -0.23 -8.15
C LEU A 164 18.79 0.32 -8.20
N PRO A 165 18.96 1.63 -7.94
CA PRO A 165 20.27 2.19 -7.66
C PRO A 165 20.91 1.52 -6.45
N ASP A 166 22.24 1.52 -6.42
CA ASP A 166 23.01 1.03 -5.27
C ASP A 166 22.66 1.82 -4.00
N ASN A 167 22.74 1.14 -2.86
CA ASN A 167 22.54 1.70 -1.53
C ASN A 167 21.22 2.50 -1.40
N SER A 168 20.13 1.99 -2.01
CA SER A 168 18.86 2.72 -2.09
C SER A 168 17.64 1.94 -1.57
N LEU A 169 17.74 0.62 -1.41
CA LEU A 169 16.64 -0.22 -0.93
C LEU A 169 16.65 -0.34 0.59
N THR A 170 15.55 -0.03 1.25
CA THR A 170 15.31 -0.39 2.65
C THR A 170 14.51 -1.69 2.71
N ILE A 171 14.99 -2.68 3.45
CA ILE A 171 14.27 -3.93 3.64
C ILE A 171 13.59 -3.89 5.01
N VAL A 172 12.27 -4.15 5.05
CA VAL A 172 11.50 -4.23 6.30
C VAL A 172 11.12 -5.68 6.52
N VAL A 173 11.61 -6.30 7.59
CA VAL A 173 11.31 -7.69 7.95
C VAL A 173 10.47 -7.69 9.20
N VAL A 174 9.23 -8.11 9.06
CA VAL A 174 8.24 -8.21 10.14
C VAL A 174 7.79 -9.64 10.40
N ALA A 175 8.51 -10.61 9.83
CA ALA A 175 8.23 -12.04 9.93
C ALA A 175 9.53 -12.85 10.05
N SER A 176 9.46 -14.17 9.80
CA SER A 176 10.63 -15.03 9.69
C SER A 176 11.68 -14.49 8.71
N MET A 177 12.95 -14.65 9.07
CA MET A 177 14.10 -14.19 8.28
C MET A 177 14.58 -15.23 7.26
N ARG A 178 13.95 -16.41 7.16
CA ARG A 178 14.41 -17.53 6.31
C ARG A 178 14.60 -17.12 4.85
N ASP A 179 13.61 -16.48 4.24
CA ASP A 179 13.66 -16.13 2.81
C ASP A 179 14.73 -15.07 2.54
N ILE A 180 14.80 -14.02 3.37
CA ILE A 180 15.79 -12.96 3.17
C ILE A 180 17.22 -13.41 3.51
N ALA A 181 17.38 -14.29 4.50
CA ALA A 181 18.66 -14.93 4.79
C ALA A 181 19.12 -15.81 3.63
N THR A 182 18.20 -16.53 3.00
CA THR A 182 18.48 -17.35 1.81
C THR A 182 18.88 -16.47 0.64
N GLN A 183 18.18 -15.36 0.41
CA GLN A 183 18.56 -14.41 -0.64
C GLN A 183 19.95 -13.82 -0.42
N LEU A 184 20.27 -13.43 0.81
CA LEU A 184 21.60 -12.93 1.16
C LEU A 184 22.70 -13.97 0.91
N LYS A 185 22.45 -15.26 1.21
CA LYS A 185 23.39 -16.36 0.92
C LYS A 185 23.61 -16.55 -0.58
N ASN A 186 22.55 -16.38 -1.36
CA ASN A 186 22.58 -16.64 -2.80
C ASN A 186 23.34 -15.56 -3.58
N ASP A 187 23.16 -14.29 -3.21
CA ASP A 187 23.88 -13.18 -3.85
C ASP A 187 24.21 -12.06 -2.87
N GLU A 188 25.30 -12.26 -2.15
CA GLU A 188 25.80 -11.33 -1.16
C GLU A 188 26.27 -10.01 -1.76
N THR A 189 26.86 -10.06 -2.96
CA THR A 189 27.40 -8.86 -3.62
C THR A 189 26.26 -7.95 -4.05
N LEU A 190 25.20 -8.53 -4.62
CA LEU A 190 24.00 -7.78 -4.96
C LEU A 190 23.33 -7.22 -3.70
N PHE A 191 23.16 -8.02 -2.65
CA PHE A 191 22.55 -7.55 -1.41
C PHE A 191 23.34 -6.38 -0.82
N GLN A 192 24.64 -6.52 -0.64
CA GLN A 192 25.49 -5.48 -0.06
C GLN A 192 25.50 -4.20 -0.91
N SER A 193 25.53 -4.32 -2.24
CA SER A 193 25.54 -3.15 -3.13
C SER A 193 24.20 -2.42 -3.18
N LYS A 194 23.06 -3.12 -3.06
CA LYS A 194 21.73 -2.53 -3.24
C LYS A 194 21.05 -2.09 -1.94
N VAL A 195 21.27 -2.80 -0.85
CA VAL A 195 20.56 -2.61 0.42
C VAL A 195 21.19 -1.49 1.23
N LYS A 196 20.38 -0.47 1.51
CA LYS A 196 20.74 0.69 2.31
C LYS A 196 20.71 0.41 3.81
N GLU A 197 19.63 -0.22 4.26
CA GLU A 197 19.42 -0.58 5.67
C GLU A 197 18.35 -1.66 5.76
N VAL A 198 18.41 -2.45 6.83
CA VAL A 198 17.41 -3.45 7.16
C VAL A 198 16.74 -3.06 8.46
N VAL A 199 15.41 -3.04 8.47
CA VAL A 199 14.59 -2.78 9.65
C VAL A 199 13.87 -4.06 10.04
N LEU A 200 14.03 -4.48 11.30
CA LEU A 200 13.54 -5.75 11.82
C LEU A 200 12.52 -5.49 12.92
N MET A 201 11.30 -6.02 12.82
CA MET A 201 10.50 -6.28 14.01
C MET A 201 11.06 -7.56 14.65
N GLY A 202 11.67 -7.43 15.81
CA GLY A 202 12.34 -8.56 16.46
C GLY A 202 12.82 -8.20 17.85
N GLY A 203 14.04 -8.58 18.17
CA GLY A 203 14.66 -8.28 19.44
C GLY A 203 16.11 -8.73 19.45
N VAL A 204 16.88 -8.14 20.36
CA VAL A 204 18.31 -8.42 20.52
C VAL A 204 18.60 -8.82 21.96
N LYS A 205 19.58 -9.69 22.14
CA LYS A 205 20.17 -9.93 23.45
C LYS A 205 20.75 -8.63 23.99
N ALA A 206 21.05 -8.59 25.29
CA ALA A 206 21.63 -7.43 25.94
C ALA A 206 22.85 -6.91 25.16
N LEU A 207 22.87 -5.60 24.91
CA LEU A 207 23.91 -4.95 24.13
C LEU A 207 25.27 -5.10 24.83
N LYS A 208 26.29 -5.45 24.04
CA LYS A 208 27.68 -5.58 24.50
C LYS A 208 28.58 -4.83 23.56
N GLU A 209 29.26 -3.80 24.06
CA GLU A 209 30.15 -2.96 23.26
C GLU A 209 31.21 -3.81 22.53
N GLY A 210 31.45 -3.49 21.26
CA GLY A 210 32.39 -4.23 20.41
C GLY A 210 31.94 -5.64 19.99
N CYS A 211 30.75 -6.09 20.40
CA CYS A 211 30.17 -7.35 19.93
C CYS A 211 29.10 -7.13 18.86
N LEU A 212 28.84 -8.17 18.07
CA LEU A 212 27.70 -8.19 17.15
C LEU A 212 26.38 -8.17 17.94
N LEU A 213 25.35 -7.54 17.38
CA LEU A 213 23.96 -7.74 17.76
C LEU A 213 23.57 -9.19 17.51
N GLU A 214 23.05 -9.84 18.54
CA GLU A 214 22.54 -11.21 18.47
C GLU A 214 21.01 -11.20 18.64
N PRO A 215 20.24 -11.96 17.84
CA PRO A 215 18.80 -12.08 18.03
C PRO A 215 18.45 -12.67 19.39
N ASP A 216 17.39 -12.17 20.03
CA ASP A 216 16.82 -12.73 21.26
C ASP A 216 15.68 -13.73 20.98
N THR A 217 14.86 -13.95 22.00
CA THR A 217 13.67 -14.82 21.96
C THR A 217 12.41 -14.13 21.39
N ALA A 218 12.53 -13.04 20.63
CA ALA A 218 11.39 -12.46 19.92
C ALA A 218 10.79 -13.45 18.90
N HIS A 219 9.48 -13.37 18.67
CA HIS A 219 8.74 -14.37 17.90
C HIS A 219 9.30 -14.57 16.49
N ASN A 220 9.54 -13.47 15.76
CA ASN A 220 10.09 -13.48 14.41
C ASN A 220 11.50 -14.09 14.32
N ASN A 221 12.30 -13.96 15.38
CA ASN A 221 13.61 -14.61 15.46
C ASN A 221 13.48 -16.12 15.69
N GLN A 222 12.40 -16.57 16.36
CA GLN A 222 12.22 -17.97 16.77
C GLN A 222 11.63 -18.87 15.69
N PHE A 223 10.95 -18.33 14.68
CA PHE A 223 10.45 -19.14 13.56
C PHE A 223 11.58 -19.91 12.87
N ASP A 224 12.75 -19.30 12.72
CA ASP A 224 13.97 -19.96 12.27
C ASP A 224 15.19 -19.29 12.90
N THR A 225 15.61 -19.80 14.05
CA THR A 225 16.74 -19.26 14.81
C THR A 225 18.05 -19.30 14.02
N VAL A 226 18.26 -20.33 13.19
CA VAL A 226 19.47 -20.47 12.37
C VAL A 226 19.53 -19.37 11.32
N SER A 227 18.40 -19.10 10.66
CA SER A 227 18.30 -18.02 9.68
C SER A 227 18.41 -16.64 10.33
N ALA A 228 17.79 -16.42 11.50
CA ALA A 228 17.89 -15.17 12.24
C ALA A 228 19.35 -14.89 12.69
N GLU A 229 20.00 -15.85 13.32
CA GLU A 229 21.41 -15.72 13.76
C GLU A 229 22.35 -15.47 12.58
N TYR A 230 22.15 -16.18 11.47
CA TYR A 230 22.90 -15.91 10.24
C TYR A 230 22.66 -14.49 9.73
N PHE A 231 21.40 -14.06 9.61
CA PHE A 231 21.04 -12.80 8.97
C PHE A 231 21.51 -11.58 9.77
N TYR A 232 21.29 -11.57 11.09
CA TYR A 232 21.79 -10.51 11.97
C TYR A 232 23.30 -10.37 11.87
N ARG A 233 24.04 -11.47 12.02
CA ARG A 233 25.51 -11.48 11.93
C ARG A 233 25.96 -11.00 10.56
N ARG A 234 25.41 -11.56 9.48
CA ARG A 234 25.96 -11.33 8.14
C ARG A 234 25.71 -9.90 7.66
N CYS A 235 24.58 -9.29 7.99
CA CYS A 235 24.35 -7.87 7.73
C CYS A 235 25.44 -6.99 8.39
N GLN A 236 25.79 -7.28 9.64
CA GLN A 236 26.81 -6.52 10.38
C GLN A 236 28.23 -6.72 9.82
N GLU A 237 28.57 -7.94 9.42
CA GLU A 237 29.86 -8.24 8.75
C GLU A 237 29.98 -7.54 7.40
N LEU A 238 28.87 -7.37 6.67
CA LEU A 238 28.80 -6.67 5.40
C LEU A 238 28.65 -5.15 5.54
N CYS A 239 28.66 -4.63 6.77
CA CYS A 239 28.45 -3.22 7.05
C CYS A 239 27.09 -2.69 6.56
N VAL A 240 26.06 -3.56 6.49
CA VAL A 240 24.68 -3.17 6.22
C VAL A 240 24.00 -2.78 7.54
N PRO A 241 23.57 -1.51 7.71
CA PRO A 241 22.95 -1.04 8.95
C PRO A 241 21.68 -1.82 9.30
N LEU A 242 21.54 -2.14 10.59
CA LEU A 242 20.33 -2.75 11.16
C LEU A 242 19.58 -1.74 12.02
N VAL A 243 18.25 -1.75 11.94
CA VAL A 243 17.34 -1.10 12.89
C VAL A 243 16.44 -2.16 13.49
N VAL A 244 16.66 -2.52 14.74
CA VAL A 244 15.84 -3.53 15.42
C VAL A 244 14.78 -2.84 16.27
N VAL A 245 13.52 -3.07 15.94
CA VAL A 245 12.36 -2.57 16.68
C VAL A 245 11.83 -3.71 17.54
N SER A 246 11.95 -3.56 18.85
CA SER A 246 11.45 -4.57 19.78
C SER A 246 9.98 -4.39 20.12
N ARG A 247 9.39 -5.44 20.69
CA ARG A 247 8.03 -5.40 21.24
C ARG A 247 7.80 -4.26 22.25
N PHE A 248 8.84 -3.80 22.93
CA PHE A 248 8.72 -2.77 23.96
C PHE A 248 8.34 -1.41 23.38
N ALA A 249 8.67 -1.14 22.11
CA ALA A 249 8.27 0.09 21.44
C ALA A 249 6.75 0.27 21.42
N ALA A 250 6.00 -0.82 21.18
CA ALA A 250 4.55 -0.77 21.11
C ALA A 250 3.89 -0.44 22.45
N TYR A 251 4.53 -0.74 23.58
CA TYR A 251 3.93 -0.57 24.91
C TYR A 251 3.63 0.89 25.26
N LYS A 252 4.38 1.85 24.69
CA LYS A 252 4.15 3.28 24.93
C LYS A 252 3.09 3.89 24.03
N CYS A 253 2.72 3.22 22.94
CA CYS A 253 1.76 3.73 21.94
C CYS A 253 0.67 2.70 21.61
N GLN A 254 0.21 1.95 22.61
CA GLN A 254 -0.87 0.98 22.45
C GLN A 254 -2.08 1.62 21.77
N MET A 255 -2.56 0.99 20.70
CA MET A 255 -3.64 1.49 19.87
C MET A 255 -4.99 1.18 20.51
N PRO A 256 -5.91 2.16 20.67
CA PRO A 256 -7.21 1.88 21.25
C PRO A 256 -8.02 0.90 20.41
N ARG A 257 -8.78 0.01 21.05
CA ARG A 257 -9.70 -0.95 20.42
C ARG A 257 -10.64 -0.28 19.41
N ALA A 258 -11.05 0.96 19.72
CA ALA A 258 -11.93 1.77 18.87
C ALA A 258 -11.42 1.95 17.43
N ILE A 259 -10.11 1.83 17.15
CA ILE A 259 -9.62 1.92 15.76
C ILE A 259 -10.27 0.87 14.85
N TYR A 260 -10.51 -0.34 15.36
CA TYR A 260 -11.09 -1.42 14.59
C TYR A 260 -12.56 -1.15 14.27
N ASP A 261 -13.31 -0.62 15.25
CA ASP A 261 -14.69 -0.21 15.03
C ASP A 261 -14.77 0.93 14.02
N ASP A 262 -13.91 1.95 14.16
CA ASP A 262 -13.91 3.12 13.27
C ASP A 262 -13.52 2.74 11.84
N MET A 263 -12.52 1.87 11.67
CA MET A 263 -12.16 1.32 10.36
C MET A 263 -13.32 0.51 9.75
N ALA A 264 -14.00 -0.32 10.53
CA ALA A 264 -15.17 -1.07 10.05
C ALA A 264 -16.34 -0.14 9.68
N ALA A 265 -16.55 0.93 10.45
CA ALA A 265 -17.58 1.94 10.24
C ALA A 265 -17.39 2.73 8.94
N THR A 266 -16.17 2.78 8.38
CA THR A 266 -15.95 3.33 7.04
C THR A 266 -16.69 2.57 5.94
N GLY A 267 -17.11 1.32 6.20
CA GLY A 267 -17.72 0.43 5.22
C GLY A 267 -16.74 -0.47 4.50
N SER A 268 -15.42 -0.26 4.66
CA SER A 268 -14.35 -1.07 4.08
C SER A 268 -14.48 -2.55 4.44
N ILE A 269 -14.33 -3.43 3.44
CA ILE A 269 -14.36 -4.89 3.65
C ILE A 269 -13.17 -5.36 4.51
N VAL A 270 -11.99 -4.77 4.29
CA VAL A 270 -10.80 -5.03 5.11
C VAL A 270 -11.04 -4.54 6.54
N GLY A 271 -11.59 -3.33 6.72
CA GLY A 271 -11.88 -2.78 8.05
C GLY A 271 -12.86 -3.66 8.85
N LYS A 272 -13.93 -4.14 8.19
CA LYS A 272 -14.90 -5.07 8.79
C LYS A 272 -14.27 -6.41 9.15
N HIS A 273 -13.43 -6.95 8.28
CA HIS A 273 -12.69 -8.18 8.54
C HIS A 273 -11.78 -8.05 9.76
N LEU A 274 -10.91 -7.04 9.76
CA LEU A 274 -9.97 -6.80 10.86
C LEU A 274 -10.69 -6.66 12.20
N ARG A 275 -11.81 -5.93 12.25
CA ARG A 275 -12.63 -5.82 13.47
C ARG A 275 -13.18 -7.17 13.92
N ALA A 276 -13.75 -7.95 13.00
CA ALA A 276 -14.32 -9.25 13.32
C ALA A 276 -13.25 -10.24 13.82
N MET A 277 -12.10 -10.29 13.15
CA MET A 277 -11.01 -11.17 13.53
C MET A 277 -10.33 -10.75 14.82
N GLN A 278 -10.16 -9.45 15.09
CA GLN A 278 -9.55 -8.99 16.32
C GLN A 278 -10.42 -9.36 17.52
N ALA A 279 -11.75 -9.16 17.41
CA ALA A 279 -12.72 -9.54 18.43
C ALA A 279 -12.72 -11.05 18.69
N ARG A 280 -12.70 -11.86 17.64
CA ARG A 280 -12.61 -13.32 17.76
C ARG A 280 -11.29 -13.77 18.38
N SER A 281 -10.17 -13.20 17.95
CA SER A 281 -8.83 -13.54 18.43
C SER A 281 -8.68 -13.24 19.93
N ILE A 282 -9.09 -12.05 20.36
CA ILE A 282 -9.00 -11.65 21.76
C ILE A 282 -9.96 -12.47 22.65
N GLY A 283 -11.15 -12.82 22.15
CA GLY A 283 -12.08 -13.72 22.84
C GLY A 283 -11.52 -15.14 23.02
N ARG A 284 -10.82 -15.69 22.02
CA ARG A 284 -10.12 -16.98 22.16
C ARG A 284 -9.01 -16.92 23.21
N LEU A 285 -8.21 -15.84 23.19
CA LEU A 285 -7.17 -15.64 24.20
C LEU A 285 -7.78 -15.51 25.60
N TRP A 286 -8.92 -14.83 25.74
CA TRP A 286 -9.66 -14.73 26.99
C TRP A 286 -10.09 -16.10 27.52
N SER A 287 -10.74 -16.90 26.68
CA SER A 287 -11.14 -18.27 27.03
C SER A 287 -9.94 -19.09 27.51
N ARG A 288 -8.84 -19.09 26.74
CA ARG A 288 -7.59 -19.78 27.10
C ARG A 288 -6.95 -19.28 28.40
N ALA A 289 -7.03 -17.98 28.68
CA ALA A 289 -6.46 -17.39 29.90
C ALA A 289 -7.24 -17.79 31.17
N ASN A 290 -8.53 -18.10 31.03
CA ASN A 290 -9.39 -18.60 32.12
C ASN A 290 -9.22 -20.09 32.39
N GLU A 291 -8.59 -20.85 31.48
CA GLU A 291 -8.36 -22.27 31.67
C GLU A 291 -7.34 -22.56 32.78
N PRO A 292 -7.57 -23.62 33.59
CA PRO A 292 -6.66 -24.01 34.67
C PRO A 292 -5.22 -24.25 34.19
N GLU A 293 -4.26 -24.06 35.09
CA GLU A 293 -2.86 -24.39 34.84
C GLU A 293 -2.70 -25.85 34.40
N GLY A 294 -1.90 -26.09 33.36
CA GLY A 294 -1.70 -27.42 32.77
C GLY A 294 -2.83 -27.92 31.86
N SER A 295 -3.94 -27.19 31.72
CA SER A 295 -5.02 -27.55 30.78
C SER A 295 -4.52 -27.50 29.33
N GLU A 296 -4.81 -28.56 28.57
CA GLU A 296 -4.53 -28.60 27.12
C GLU A 296 -5.26 -27.49 26.37
N LEU A 297 -6.41 -27.03 26.88
CA LEU A 297 -7.20 -25.93 26.31
C LEU A 297 -6.47 -24.58 26.37
N ARG A 298 -5.40 -24.45 27.16
CA ARG A 298 -4.51 -23.26 27.11
C ARG A 298 -3.74 -23.18 25.79
N ALA A 299 -3.62 -24.28 25.05
CA ALA A 299 -2.93 -24.35 23.75
C ALA A 299 -1.55 -23.68 23.77
N GLY A 300 -0.71 -24.06 24.73
CA GLY A 300 0.66 -23.52 24.88
C GLY A 300 0.75 -22.11 25.45
N LEU A 301 -0.36 -21.51 25.92
CA LEU A 301 -0.33 -20.21 26.58
C LEU A 301 0.48 -20.28 27.90
N PRO A 302 1.55 -19.46 28.07
CA PRO A 302 2.39 -19.51 29.27
C PRO A 302 1.59 -19.39 30.57
N MET A 303 2.06 -20.01 31.66
CA MET A 303 1.35 -20.05 32.94
C MET A 303 1.11 -18.65 33.52
N ARG A 304 2.05 -17.73 33.32
CA ARG A 304 1.91 -16.31 33.69
C ARG A 304 0.78 -15.57 32.98
N CYS A 305 0.23 -16.12 31.89
CA CYS A 305 -0.85 -15.52 31.10
C CYS A 305 -2.20 -16.09 31.56
N ASN A 306 -2.60 -15.79 32.79
CA ASN A 306 -3.88 -16.21 33.37
C ASN A 306 -4.96 -15.10 33.24
N LYS A 307 -6.13 -15.32 33.83
CA LYS A 307 -7.25 -14.36 33.86
C LYS A 307 -6.80 -12.97 34.34
N ASP A 308 -6.12 -12.89 35.49
CA ASP A 308 -5.68 -11.62 36.07
C ASP A 308 -4.71 -10.88 35.15
N TRP A 309 -3.76 -11.61 34.55
CA TRP A 309 -2.87 -11.06 33.54
C TRP A 309 -3.63 -10.49 32.35
N PHE A 310 -4.65 -11.19 31.85
CA PHE A 310 -5.44 -10.74 30.72
C PHE A 310 -6.16 -9.43 31.04
N LEU A 311 -6.86 -9.38 32.18
CA LEU A 311 -7.60 -8.18 32.60
C LEU A 311 -6.65 -6.99 32.77
N ALA A 312 -5.48 -7.20 33.41
CA ALA A 312 -4.47 -6.14 33.56
C ALA A 312 -3.87 -5.69 32.23
N THR A 313 -3.68 -6.60 31.26
CA THR A 313 -3.01 -6.30 29.99
C THR A 313 -3.94 -5.63 28.98
N PHE A 314 -5.21 -6.06 28.93
CA PHE A 314 -6.14 -5.66 27.87
C PHE A 314 -7.35 -4.87 28.37
N CYS A 315 -7.78 -5.05 29.63
CA CYS A 315 -9.04 -4.49 30.15
C CYS A 315 -8.85 -3.44 31.26
N GLY A 316 -7.60 -3.03 31.55
CA GLY A 316 -7.30 -2.10 32.64
C GLY A 316 -7.65 -2.62 34.03
N GLY A 317 -7.79 -3.94 34.19
CA GLY A 317 -8.17 -4.61 35.45
C GLY A 317 -9.68 -4.83 35.64
N GLU A 318 -10.52 -4.39 34.71
CA GLU A 318 -11.98 -4.61 34.75
C GLU A 318 -12.38 -5.97 34.17
N GLY A 319 -13.55 -6.50 34.55
CA GLY A 319 -14.11 -7.75 34.01
C GLY A 319 -13.87 -9.01 34.87
N ALA A 320 -13.56 -8.85 36.16
CA ALA A 320 -13.31 -9.97 37.07
C ALA A 320 -14.53 -10.90 37.23
N GLU A 321 -15.73 -10.36 37.08
CA GLU A 321 -17.01 -11.07 37.12
C GLU A 321 -17.29 -11.92 35.86
N ARG A 322 -16.58 -11.69 34.75
CA ARG A 322 -16.78 -12.41 33.50
C ARG A 322 -16.19 -13.83 33.57
N GLY A 323 -16.94 -14.80 33.04
CA GLY A 323 -16.52 -16.18 32.83
C GLY A 323 -15.80 -16.40 31.49
N SER A 324 -15.27 -17.61 31.29
CA SER A 324 -14.48 -17.98 30.10
C SER A 324 -15.25 -17.93 28.77
N THR A 325 -16.58 -17.99 28.82
CA THR A 325 -17.47 -17.95 27.65
C THR A 325 -18.13 -16.59 27.43
N ASP A 326 -17.97 -15.65 28.36
CA ASP A 326 -18.56 -14.32 28.23
C ASP A 326 -17.80 -13.51 27.18
N ASP A 327 -18.53 -12.65 26.47
CA ASP A 327 -17.92 -11.65 25.62
C ASP A 327 -17.11 -10.66 26.49
N ILE A 328 -15.91 -10.35 26.02
CA ILE A 328 -14.95 -9.46 26.67
C ILE A 328 -14.63 -8.23 25.80
N TRP A 329 -15.11 -8.20 24.56
CA TRP A 329 -14.73 -7.19 23.57
C TRP A 329 -15.03 -5.76 24.02
N ASP A 330 -16.13 -5.56 24.75
CA ASP A 330 -16.55 -4.25 25.28
C ASP A 330 -15.58 -3.67 26.32
N LEU A 331 -14.86 -4.53 27.05
CA LEU A 331 -13.90 -4.13 28.08
C LEU A 331 -12.47 -3.93 27.55
N VAL A 332 -12.15 -4.44 26.36
CA VAL A 332 -10.80 -4.32 25.81
C VAL A 332 -10.47 -2.86 25.48
N GLN A 333 -9.37 -2.36 26.04
CA GLN A 333 -8.94 -0.97 25.89
C GLN A 333 -8.10 -0.77 24.63
N GLY A 334 -7.21 -1.69 24.31
CA GLY A 334 -6.31 -1.54 23.17
C GLY A 334 -5.39 -2.72 22.91
N PHE A 335 -4.65 -2.58 21.81
CA PHE A 335 -3.75 -3.60 21.27
C PHE A 335 -2.39 -2.97 20.95
N ASN A 336 -1.33 -3.75 21.13
CA ASN A 336 -0.01 -3.37 20.65
C ASN A 336 0.04 -3.62 19.14
N MET A 337 0.73 -2.73 18.43
CA MET A 337 0.97 -2.81 16.99
C MET A 337 2.47 -2.81 16.80
N TYR A 338 3.05 -3.95 16.43
CA TYR A 338 4.50 -4.13 16.34
C TYR A 338 5.00 -3.80 14.93
N ASP A 339 4.45 -4.46 13.92
CA ASP A 339 4.89 -4.35 12.54
C ASP A 339 4.68 -2.96 11.94
N PRO A 340 3.56 -2.25 12.24
CA PRO A 340 3.40 -0.87 11.82
C PRO A 340 4.52 0.04 12.33
N LEU A 341 5.07 -0.24 13.53
CA LEU A 341 6.19 0.55 14.07
C LEU A 341 7.51 0.28 13.35
N ALA A 342 7.76 -0.96 12.93
CA ALA A 342 8.90 -1.27 12.08
C ALA A 342 8.82 -0.51 10.74
N LEU A 343 7.64 -0.43 10.12
CA LEU A 343 7.44 0.36 8.91
C LEU A 343 7.66 1.87 9.16
N ILE A 344 7.20 2.43 10.29
CA ILE A 344 7.48 3.83 10.64
C ILE A 344 8.99 4.06 10.86
N ALA A 345 9.66 3.14 11.55
CA ALA A 345 11.10 3.22 11.83
C ALA A 345 11.96 3.18 10.55
N ALA A 346 11.46 2.55 9.49
CA ALA A 346 12.09 2.54 8.17
C ALA A 346 12.05 3.88 7.43
N LEU A 347 11.27 4.86 7.91
CA LEU A 347 11.08 6.14 7.23
C LEU A 347 11.90 7.26 7.90
N PRO A 348 12.95 7.79 7.25
CA PRO A 348 13.77 8.86 7.83
C PRO A 348 12.97 10.10 8.24
N LYS A 349 11.91 10.44 7.47
CA LYS A 349 11.02 11.57 7.77
C LYS A 349 10.17 11.37 9.03
N LEU A 350 10.06 10.14 9.54
CA LEU A 350 9.31 9.80 10.74
C LEU A 350 10.21 9.31 11.88
N ALA A 351 11.54 9.32 11.69
CA ALA A 351 12.50 8.90 12.71
C ALA A 351 12.42 9.73 14.00
N TYR A 352 11.81 10.93 13.95
CA TYR A 352 11.63 11.79 15.12
C TYR A 352 10.74 11.19 16.21
N PHE A 353 9.95 10.15 15.91
CA PHE A 353 9.15 9.43 16.90
C PHE A 353 9.97 8.58 17.85
N PHE A 354 11.21 8.26 17.48
CA PHE A 354 12.03 7.29 18.20
C PHE A 354 13.28 7.93 18.79
N ASP A 355 13.65 7.45 19.98
CA ASP A 355 15.00 7.52 20.51
C ASP A 355 15.63 6.15 20.36
N CYS A 356 16.51 6.03 19.36
CA CYS A 356 17.21 4.79 19.09
C CYS A 356 18.49 4.70 19.92
N HIS A 357 18.81 3.51 20.39
CA HIS A 357 20.09 3.18 21.00
C HIS A 357 21.10 2.82 19.90
N PRO A 358 22.14 3.64 19.68
CA PRO A 358 23.17 3.33 18.69
C PRO A 358 24.07 2.20 19.20
N HIS A 359 24.47 1.32 18.29
CA HIS A 359 25.39 0.22 18.54
C HIS A 359 26.42 0.13 17.42
N GLN A 360 27.70 0.36 17.72
CA GLN A 360 28.76 0.40 16.71
C GLN A 360 29.35 -0.98 16.46
N VAL A 361 29.38 -1.38 15.19
CA VAL A 361 30.04 -2.61 14.73
C VAL A 361 30.73 -2.32 13.41
N ASN A 362 32.02 -2.65 13.29
CA ASN A 362 32.81 -2.46 12.07
C ASN A 362 32.73 -1.03 11.48
N GLY A 363 32.59 0.00 12.32
CA GLY A 363 32.46 1.39 11.90
C GLY A 363 31.07 1.79 11.36
N VAL A 364 30.09 0.89 11.42
CA VAL A 364 28.69 1.15 11.07
C VAL A 364 27.83 1.18 12.33
N THR A 365 26.91 2.15 12.35
CA THR A 365 25.95 2.30 13.45
C THR A 365 24.69 1.49 13.16
N HIS A 366 24.48 0.46 13.98
CA HIS A 366 23.20 -0.23 14.12
C HIS A 366 22.35 0.49 15.18
N ARG A 367 21.03 0.33 15.12
CA ARG A 367 20.08 1.01 16.00
C ARG A 367 19.13 0.01 16.62
N VAL A 368 18.83 0.20 17.90
CA VAL A 368 17.82 -0.60 18.62
C VAL A 368 16.78 0.33 19.22
N ILE A 369 15.50 0.01 19.00
CA ILE A 369 14.35 0.74 19.52
C ILE A 369 13.61 -0.17 20.49
N GLY A 370 13.49 0.27 21.74
CA GLY A 370 12.88 -0.52 22.81
C GLY A 370 13.86 -1.51 23.43
N LEU A 371 14.70 -1.10 24.38
CA LEU A 371 15.56 -2.04 25.12
C LEU A 371 14.81 -2.75 26.25
N SER A 372 13.82 -2.08 26.85
CA SER A 372 13.01 -2.64 27.93
C SER A 372 11.63 -1.98 28.01
N LYS A 373 10.78 -2.44 28.95
CA LYS A 373 9.46 -1.82 29.20
C LYS A 373 9.59 -0.36 29.67
N GLU A 374 10.66 -0.06 30.40
CA GLU A 374 10.99 1.27 30.92
C GLU A 374 11.63 2.14 29.82
N ASP A 375 12.41 1.51 28.95
CA ASP A 375 13.07 2.15 27.81
C ASP A 375 12.49 1.64 26.48
N THR A 376 11.31 2.15 26.17
CA THR A 376 10.56 1.78 24.96
C THR A 376 11.16 2.32 23.65
N GLY A 377 12.11 3.26 23.72
CA GLY A 377 12.63 3.95 22.53
C GLY A 377 11.61 4.81 21.77
N VAL A 378 10.39 5.00 22.29
CA VAL A 378 9.39 5.92 21.71
C VAL A 378 9.39 7.23 22.50
N ARG A 379 9.57 8.37 21.82
CA ARG A 379 9.63 9.70 22.47
C ARG A 379 8.28 10.11 23.04
N ASP A 380 7.29 10.25 22.17
CA ASP A 380 5.93 10.62 22.50
C ASP A 380 4.95 9.56 21.99
N GLY A 381 4.53 8.69 22.89
CA GLY A 381 3.61 7.60 22.57
C GLY A 381 2.20 8.07 22.23
N LYS A 382 1.76 9.21 22.78
CA LYS A 382 0.44 9.78 22.48
C LYS A 382 0.44 10.33 21.06
N LEU A 383 1.46 11.12 20.70
CA LEU A 383 1.57 11.69 19.35
C LEU A 383 1.73 10.59 18.29
N LEU A 384 2.56 9.58 18.55
CA LEU A 384 2.73 8.46 17.63
C LEU A 384 1.42 7.68 17.44
N ARG A 385 0.69 7.43 18.53
CA ARG A 385 -0.62 6.78 18.47
C ARG A 385 -1.63 7.60 17.68
N GLU A 386 -1.72 8.91 17.89
CA GLU A 386 -2.60 9.79 17.13
C GLU A 386 -2.24 9.80 15.64
N TYR A 387 -0.94 9.81 15.32
CA TYR A 387 -0.45 9.72 13.95
C TYR A 387 -0.87 8.40 13.28
N LEU A 388 -0.63 7.27 13.96
CA LEU A 388 -0.99 5.94 13.47
C LEU A 388 -2.50 5.79 13.32
N TYR A 389 -3.28 6.21 14.31
CA TYR A 389 -4.75 6.17 14.29
C TYR A 389 -5.29 6.88 13.04
N LYS A 390 -4.82 8.12 12.79
CA LYS A 390 -5.19 8.88 11.60
C LYS A 390 -4.72 8.19 10.31
N ALA A 391 -3.49 7.67 10.29
CA ALA A 391 -2.96 6.98 9.12
C ALA A 391 -3.75 5.70 8.78
N PHE A 392 -4.18 4.92 9.78
CA PHE A 392 -5.02 3.75 9.55
C PHE A 392 -6.37 4.14 8.95
N LEU A 393 -7.02 5.19 9.48
CA LEU A 393 -8.27 5.69 8.91
C LEU A 393 -8.11 6.26 7.49
N ASP A 394 -7.02 6.99 7.22
CA ASP A 394 -6.72 7.48 5.87
C ASP A 394 -6.50 6.30 4.90
N GLY A 395 -5.74 5.29 5.34
CA GLY A 395 -5.38 4.12 4.53
C GLY A 395 -6.57 3.24 4.18
N ILE A 396 -7.43 2.96 5.16
CA ILE A 396 -8.57 2.06 4.99
C ILE A 396 -9.65 2.63 4.04
N GLN A 397 -9.72 3.97 3.95
CA GLN A 397 -10.67 4.69 3.09
C GLN A 397 -10.18 4.81 1.63
N GLY A 398 -9.00 4.29 1.31
CA GLY A 398 -8.34 4.45 0.03
C GLY A 398 -9.15 3.98 -1.20
N GLU A 399 -10.08 3.03 -1.02
CA GLU A 399 -11.02 2.55 -2.06
C GLU A 399 -12.16 3.55 -2.30
N ILE A 400 -12.82 4.00 -1.23
CA ILE A 400 -13.99 4.89 -1.25
C ILE A 400 -13.63 6.23 -1.90
N VAL A 401 -12.45 6.77 -1.60
CA VAL A 401 -11.99 8.04 -2.18
C VAL A 401 -11.68 7.88 -3.67
N LYS A 402 -10.99 6.81 -4.09
CA LYS A 402 -10.64 6.58 -5.50
C LYS A 402 -11.89 6.30 -6.35
N GLU A 403 -12.84 5.52 -5.85
CA GLU A 403 -14.10 5.22 -6.54
C GLU A 403 -14.97 6.47 -6.68
N ARG A 404 -15.05 7.30 -5.63
CA ARG A 404 -15.75 8.59 -5.67
C ARG A 404 -15.07 9.58 -6.62
N VAL A 405 -13.73 9.64 -6.65
CA VAL A 405 -12.97 10.48 -7.60
C VAL A 405 -13.16 9.99 -9.04
N ARG A 406 -13.09 8.68 -9.30
CA ARG A 406 -13.31 8.09 -10.63
C ARG A 406 -14.72 8.34 -11.12
N THR A 407 -15.72 8.15 -10.27
CA THR A 407 -17.14 8.44 -10.56
C THR A 407 -17.34 9.93 -10.88
N ASN A 408 -16.71 10.82 -10.12
CA ASN A 408 -16.77 12.26 -10.37
C ASN A 408 -16.05 12.66 -11.67
N GLN A 409 -14.93 12.03 -12.02
CA GLN A 409 -14.23 12.27 -13.29
C GLN A 409 -15.04 11.77 -14.49
N LEU A 410 -15.62 10.57 -14.39
CA LEU A 410 -16.51 10.02 -15.42
C LEU A 410 -17.75 10.89 -15.61
N LYS A 411 -18.33 11.40 -14.52
CA LYS A 411 -19.46 12.33 -14.58
C LYS A 411 -19.08 13.63 -15.30
N ARG A 412 -17.93 14.24 -14.97
CA ARG A 412 -17.44 15.44 -15.68
C ARG A 412 -17.18 15.19 -17.16
N LEU A 413 -16.64 14.03 -17.52
CA LEU A 413 -16.41 13.64 -18.92
C LEU A 413 -17.73 13.46 -19.67
N HIS A 414 -18.71 12.80 -19.03
CA HIS A 414 -20.06 12.64 -19.57
C HIS A 414 -20.74 13.99 -19.80
N ASP A 415 -20.69 14.90 -18.81
CA ASP A 415 -21.27 16.24 -18.92
C ASP A 415 -20.64 17.04 -20.05
N THR A 416 -19.31 16.93 -20.22
CA THR A 416 -18.57 17.60 -21.32
C THR A 416 -18.99 17.06 -22.68
N LEU A 417 -19.14 15.73 -22.82
CA LEU A 417 -19.60 15.11 -24.05
C LEU A 417 -21.04 15.52 -24.41
N GLN A 418 -21.92 15.62 -23.41
CA GLN A 418 -23.30 16.08 -23.61
C GLN A 418 -23.37 17.51 -24.15
N VAL A 419 -22.52 18.42 -23.66
CA VAL A 419 -22.41 19.78 -24.17
C VAL A 419 -21.95 19.79 -25.63
N ALA A 420 -20.93 18.98 -25.97
CA ALA A 420 -20.42 18.89 -27.33
C ALA A 420 -21.48 18.34 -28.31
N VAL A 421 -22.22 17.30 -27.92
CA VAL A 421 -23.30 16.72 -28.73
C VAL A 421 -24.39 17.75 -29.02
N ARG A 422 -24.81 18.55 -28.03
CA ARG A 422 -25.81 19.61 -28.23
C ARG A 422 -25.32 20.70 -29.18
N ALA A 423 -24.05 21.09 -29.09
CA ALA A 423 -23.45 22.06 -30.00
C ALA A 423 -23.45 21.53 -31.45
N MET A 424 -23.08 20.26 -31.66
CA MET A 424 -23.12 19.62 -32.97
C MET A 424 -24.54 19.53 -33.53
N GLN A 425 -25.52 19.16 -32.72
CA GLN A 425 -26.93 19.12 -33.14
C GLN A 425 -27.46 20.50 -33.54
N THR A 426 -26.99 21.56 -32.86
CA THR A 426 -27.34 22.94 -33.19
C THR A 426 -26.75 23.33 -34.55
N GLN A 427 -25.47 23.05 -34.78
CA GLN A 427 -24.84 23.27 -36.08
C GLN A 427 -25.49 22.47 -37.21
N GLN A 428 -25.89 21.21 -36.95
CA GLN A 428 -26.59 20.38 -37.92
C GLN A 428 -27.95 20.97 -38.32
N ARG A 429 -28.66 21.59 -37.37
CA ARG A 429 -29.93 22.29 -37.65
C ARG A 429 -29.69 23.54 -38.48
N GLU A 430 -28.70 24.35 -38.12
CA GLU A 430 -28.33 25.55 -38.89
C GLU A 430 -27.95 25.19 -40.33
N ILE A 431 -27.16 24.13 -40.52
CA ILE A 431 -26.81 23.62 -41.85
C ILE A 431 -28.06 23.18 -42.60
N SER A 432 -28.94 22.39 -41.97
CA SER A 432 -30.19 21.94 -42.61
C SER A 432 -31.10 23.10 -43.03
N GLU A 433 -31.21 24.14 -42.19
CA GLU A 433 -31.99 25.35 -42.50
C GLU A 433 -31.38 26.15 -43.65
N LEU A 434 -30.05 26.27 -43.68
CA LEU A 434 -29.35 26.94 -44.78
C LEU A 434 -29.52 26.17 -46.10
N THR A 435 -29.42 24.84 -46.07
CA THR A 435 -29.66 23.99 -47.25
C THR A 435 -31.11 24.14 -47.74
N ALA A 436 -32.10 24.13 -46.84
CA ALA A 436 -33.50 24.30 -47.22
C ALA A 436 -33.77 25.68 -47.86
N LYS A 437 -33.18 26.75 -47.32
CA LYS A 437 -33.26 28.10 -47.91
C LYS A 437 -32.58 28.20 -49.27
N LEU A 438 -31.49 27.46 -49.46
CA LEU A 438 -30.78 27.40 -50.74
C LEU A 438 -31.65 26.72 -51.81
N ASP A 439 -32.23 25.57 -51.48
CA ASP A 439 -33.16 24.83 -52.36
C ASP A 439 -34.38 25.67 -52.74
N GLU A 440 -34.93 26.46 -51.81
CA GLU A 440 -36.06 27.35 -52.07
C GLU A 440 -35.67 28.50 -53.02
N SER A 441 -34.52 29.14 -52.80
CA SER A 441 -33.97 30.16 -53.70
C SER A 441 -33.68 29.59 -55.11
N GLU A 442 -33.20 28.34 -55.22
CA GLU A 442 -32.97 27.69 -56.51
C GLU A 442 -34.28 27.39 -57.24
N ARG A 443 -35.34 27.00 -56.53
CA ARG A 443 -36.68 26.84 -57.11
C ARG A 443 -37.27 28.17 -57.60
N GLU A 444 -37.08 29.26 -56.85
CA GLU A 444 -37.49 30.60 -57.29
C GLU A 444 -36.73 31.04 -58.56
N ARG A 445 -35.42 30.78 -58.64
CA ARG A 445 -34.61 31.06 -59.84
C ARG A 445 -34.96 30.15 -61.03
N GLY A 446 -35.29 28.88 -60.79
CA GLY A 446 -35.76 27.94 -61.81
C GLY A 446 -37.16 28.29 -62.35
N GLY A 447 -38.03 28.86 -61.51
CA GLY A 447 -39.36 29.33 -61.90
C GLY A 447 -39.36 30.54 -62.84
N ILE A 448 -38.28 31.33 -62.85
CA ILE A 448 -38.14 32.51 -63.73
C ILE A 448 -37.78 32.12 -65.18
N ARG A 449 -37.39 30.88 -65.46
CA ARG A 449 -37.04 30.42 -66.82
C ARG A 449 -38.19 29.83 -67.66
N LEU A 450 -39.42 29.80 -67.16
CA LEU A 450 -40.58 29.27 -67.93
C LEU A 450 -41.72 30.26 -68.18
N ARG A 451 -41.55 31.56 -67.89
CA ARG A 451 -42.47 32.61 -68.34
C ARG A 451 -41.72 33.86 -68.81
N GLY A 452 -41.25 33.83 -70.05
CA GLY A 452 -40.70 34.99 -70.74
C GLY A 452 -40.03 34.62 -72.04
N ARG A 453 -40.72 34.90 -73.15
CA ARG A 453 -40.19 34.96 -74.52
C ARG A 453 -39.02 35.93 -74.63
#